data_AF-A0A413WP20-F1
#
_entry.id   AF-A0A413WP20-F1
#
_cell.length_a   1.000
_cell.length_b   1.000
_cell.length_c   1.000
_cell.angle_alpha   90.00
_cell.angle_beta   90.00
_cell.angle_gamma   90.00
#
_symmetry.space_group_name_H-M   'P 1'
#
loop_
_entity.id
_entity.type
_entity.pdbx_description
1 polymer ?
#
loop_
_entity_poly.entity_id
_entity_poly.type
_entity_poly.pdbx_seq_one_letter_code
_entity_poly.pdbx_strand_id
1 'polypeptide(L)'
;MKRLTPWIVPIVQVLIAVGFIVLVYAVSWFGETYTFKASSYEPYDPFFGDFVYLEYDSFEGSQDVESGTVYVSFKTGDDGYATIDRVSSRPFFGGTRANYYDRQVYIDDMSSYRVAEEETAAIKGAKTFEVDVDVAPWGMVRPHDLRSTEAKTE
;
A
#
# COMPACT_ATOMS: atom_id res chain seq x y z
N MET A 1 10.52 48.40 11.29
CA MET A 1 10.19 46.95 11.27
C MET A 1 8.92 46.71 10.47
N LYS A 2 8.98 46.64 9.13
CA LYS A 2 7.80 46.37 8.24
C LYS A 2 8.25 45.79 6.89
N ARG A 3 8.96 44.65 6.89
CA ARG A 3 9.36 43.95 5.65
C ARG A 3 9.14 42.43 5.66
N LEU A 4 8.79 41.84 6.82
CA LEU A 4 8.53 40.40 6.94
C LEU A 4 7.08 40.03 6.59
N THR A 5 6.13 40.95 6.77
CA THR A 5 4.69 40.72 6.51
C THR A 5 4.34 40.19 5.11
N PRO A 6 4.94 40.67 3.99
CA PRO A 6 4.60 40.13 2.67
C PRO A 6 5.14 38.71 2.43
N TRP A 7 6.11 38.25 3.24
CA TRP A 7 6.72 36.92 3.09
C TRP A 7 6.08 35.84 3.97
N ILE A 8 5.24 36.21 4.93
CA ILE A 8 4.59 35.24 5.82
C ILE A 8 3.69 34.30 5.02
N VAL A 9 2.88 34.83 4.10
CA VAL A 9 1.96 34.02 3.29
C VAL A 9 2.71 32.99 2.43
N PRO A 10 3.72 33.36 1.61
CA PRO A 10 4.46 32.36 0.82
C PRO A 10 5.24 31.37 1.69
N ILE A 11 5.81 31.80 2.82
CA ILE A 11 6.48 30.88 3.75
C ILE A 11 5.49 29.84 4.30
N VAL A 12 4.31 30.26 4.73
CA VAL A 12 3.27 29.35 5.23
C VAL A 12 2.82 28.38 4.12
N GLN A 13 2.65 28.85 2.88
CA GLN A 13 2.31 27.97 1.75
C GLN A 13 3.39 26.91 1.50
N VAL A 14 4.67 27.30 1.53
CA VAL A 14 5.79 26.35 1.39
C VAL A 14 5.80 25.37 2.55
N LEU A 15 5.59 25.82 3.78
CA LEU A 15 5.52 24.93 4.95
C LEU A 15 4.35 23.94 4.87
N ILE A 16 3.20 24.37 4.34
CA ILE A 16 2.06 23.48 4.09
C ILE A 16 2.43 22.43 3.04
N ALA A 17 3.04 22.83 1.92
CA ALA A 17 3.48 21.90 0.87
C ALA A 17 4.52 20.89 1.38
N VAL A 18 5.54 21.37 2.10
CA VAL A 18 6.53 20.51 2.77
C VAL A 18 5.85 19.59 3.78
N GLY A 19 4.88 20.09 4.54
CA GLY A 19 4.08 19.30 5.46
C GLY A 19 3.34 18.15 4.78
N PHE A 20 2.74 18.38 3.61
CA PHE A 20 2.10 17.32 2.83
C PHE A 20 3.09 16.25 2.37
N ILE A 21 4.27 16.66 1.87
CA ILE A 21 5.32 15.71 1.49
C ILE A 21 5.72 14.88 2.71
N VAL A 22 5.98 15.54 3.84
CA VAL A 22 6.34 14.86 5.08
C VAL A 22 5.25 13.88 5.53
N LEU A 23 3.97 14.22 5.41
CA LEU A 23 2.86 13.31 5.76
C LEU A 23 2.84 12.04 4.91
N VAL A 24 3.15 12.13 3.61
CA VAL A 24 3.23 10.96 2.74
C VAL A 24 4.38 10.05 3.14
N TYR A 25 5.57 10.62 3.42
CA TYR A 25 6.74 9.84 3.83
C TYR A 25 6.69 9.40 5.30
N ALA A 26 5.86 10.05 6.13
CA ALA A 26 5.65 9.65 7.51
C ALA A 26 5.08 8.23 7.62
N VAL A 27 4.38 7.75 6.58
CA VAL A 27 3.94 6.35 6.50
C VAL A 27 5.12 5.41 6.63
N SER A 28 6.25 5.67 5.97
CA SER A 28 7.45 4.82 6.05
C SER A 28 8.26 5.01 7.34
N TRP A 29 7.94 6.01 8.17
CA TRP A 29 8.62 6.22 9.46
C TRP A 29 7.83 5.67 10.65
N PHE A 30 6.50 5.74 10.59
CA PHE A 30 5.61 5.35 11.67
C PHE A 30 4.77 4.12 11.35
N GLY A 31 4.73 3.71 10.08
CA GLY A 31 4.05 2.51 9.63
C GLY A 31 4.86 1.26 9.87
N GLU A 32 4.16 0.14 9.82
CA GLU A 32 4.73 -1.18 9.91
C GLU A 32 4.79 -1.79 8.51
N THR A 33 5.92 -2.38 8.16
CA THR A 33 6.15 -2.94 6.82
C THR A 33 5.68 -4.38 6.77
N TYR A 34 4.88 -4.69 5.74
CA TYR A 34 4.35 -6.02 5.48
C TYR A 34 4.69 -6.44 4.05
N THR A 35 5.11 -7.69 3.86
CA THR A 35 5.44 -8.24 2.53
C THR A 35 4.23 -8.94 1.95
N PHE A 36 3.73 -8.45 0.82
CA PHE A 36 2.60 -9.02 0.09
C PHE A 36 3.09 -9.86 -1.09
N LYS A 37 2.37 -10.94 -1.40
CA LYS A 37 2.57 -11.67 -2.65
C LYS A 37 2.00 -10.83 -3.78
N ALA A 38 2.56 -10.94 -4.96
CA ALA A 38 2.03 -10.32 -6.16
C ALA A 38 2.13 -11.29 -7.32
N SER A 39 1.07 -11.32 -8.12
CA SER A 39 1.00 -12.15 -9.32
C SER A 39 0.66 -11.29 -10.54
N SER A 40 0.91 -11.86 -11.71
CA SER A 40 0.53 -11.29 -13.00
C SER A 40 1.14 -9.92 -13.28
N TYR A 41 2.35 -9.93 -13.85
CA TYR A 41 2.91 -8.75 -14.51
C TYR A 41 2.20 -8.53 -15.84
N GLU A 42 1.54 -7.38 -15.98
CA GLU A 42 0.87 -6.98 -17.20
C GLU A 42 1.67 -5.85 -17.87
N PRO A 43 2.55 -6.16 -18.84
CA PRO A 43 3.31 -5.15 -19.56
C PRO A 43 2.40 -4.36 -20.51
N TYR A 44 2.65 -3.06 -20.62
CA TYR A 44 1.99 -2.16 -21.59
C TYR A 44 0.49 -1.91 -21.39
N ASP A 45 0.07 -1.36 -20.25
CA ASP A 45 -1.16 -0.56 -20.25
C ASP A 45 -0.86 0.82 -20.89
N PRO A 46 -1.43 1.15 -22.07
CA PRO A 46 -1.14 2.41 -22.77
C PRO A 46 -1.62 3.67 -22.02
N PHE A 47 -2.45 3.52 -20.99
CA PHE A 47 -2.95 4.62 -20.17
C PHE A 47 -2.25 4.70 -18.82
N PHE A 48 -1.89 3.56 -18.23
CA PHE A 48 -1.43 3.52 -16.84
C PHE A 48 0.06 3.13 -16.69
N GLY A 49 0.67 2.42 -17.66
CA GLY A 49 2.04 1.89 -17.57
C GLY A 49 2.10 0.42 -17.16
N ASP A 50 3.25 -0.04 -16.66
CA ASP A 50 3.44 -1.42 -16.20
C ASP A 50 3.00 -1.58 -14.74
N PHE A 51 2.23 -2.63 -14.43
CA PHE A 51 1.78 -2.94 -13.06
C PHE A 51 1.90 -4.42 -12.73
N VAL A 52 1.98 -4.70 -11.43
CA VAL A 52 1.72 -6.03 -10.86
C VAL A 52 0.53 -5.94 -9.92
N TYR A 53 -0.30 -6.97 -9.90
CA TYR A 53 -1.44 -7.06 -8.99
C TYR A 53 -0.98 -7.66 -7.66
N LEU A 54 -1.31 -6.97 -6.57
CA LEU A 54 -1.00 -7.48 -5.23
C LEU A 54 -2.03 -8.54 -4.86
N GLU A 55 -1.55 -9.71 -4.49
CA GLU A 55 -2.35 -10.78 -3.91
C GLU A 55 -2.16 -10.78 -2.40
N TYR A 56 -3.28 -10.74 -1.68
CA TYR A 56 -3.31 -11.03 -0.27
C TYR A 56 -4.20 -12.24 -0.06
N ASP A 57 -3.69 -13.21 0.70
CA ASP A 57 -4.49 -14.37 1.07
C ASP A 57 -5.74 -13.87 1.80
N SER A 58 -6.90 -14.14 1.19
CA SER A 58 -8.19 -13.78 1.75
C SER A 58 -8.35 -14.48 3.09
N PHE A 59 -8.77 -13.74 4.12
CA PHE A 59 -9.04 -14.30 5.44
C PHE A 59 -10.04 -15.46 5.34
N GLU A 60 -9.60 -16.68 5.66
CA GLU A 60 -10.47 -17.86 5.75
C GLU A 60 -11.33 -17.78 7.03
N GLY A 61 -12.44 -17.07 6.97
CA GLY A 61 -13.40 -17.02 8.08
C GLY A 61 -14.71 -16.32 7.73
N SER A 62 -15.83 -16.77 8.32
CA SER A 62 -17.09 -16.03 8.24
C SER A 62 -16.92 -14.70 8.97
N GLN A 63 -16.76 -13.62 8.21
CA GLN A 63 -16.67 -12.31 8.82
C GLN A 63 -18.07 -11.83 9.19
N ASP A 64 -18.28 -11.60 10.48
CA ASP A 64 -19.53 -11.07 11.03
C ASP A 64 -19.58 -9.54 10.82
N VAL A 65 -19.38 -9.11 9.57
CA VAL A 65 -19.33 -7.71 9.15
C VAL A 65 -20.29 -7.50 7.98
N GLU A 66 -20.99 -6.37 8.00
CA GLU A 66 -21.89 -5.98 6.92
C GLU A 66 -21.13 -5.75 5.62
N SER A 67 -21.72 -6.14 4.50
CA SER A 67 -21.22 -5.78 3.16
C SER A 67 -21.13 -4.27 3.02
N GLY A 68 -20.02 -3.76 2.47
CA GLY A 68 -19.77 -2.33 2.32
C GLY A 68 -18.36 -1.93 2.77
N THR A 69 -18.22 -0.71 3.28
CA THR A 69 -16.92 -0.22 3.77
C THR A 69 -16.57 -0.89 5.10
N VAL A 70 -15.38 -1.49 5.15
CA VAL A 70 -14.78 -2.11 6.33
C VAL A 70 -13.38 -1.55 6.56
N TYR A 71 -12.81 -1.87 7.71
CA TYR A 71 -11.45 -1.53 8.10
C TYR A 71 -10.70 -2.81 8.43
N VAL A 72 -9.49 -2.95 7.91
CA VAL A 72 -8.68 -4.18 8.01
C VAL A 72 -7.29 -3.88 8.55
N SER A 73 -6.77 -4.75 9.39
CA SER A 73 -5.37 -4.74 9.79
C SER A 73 -4.67 -6.01 9.31
N PHE A 74 -3.34 -5.96 9.28
CA PHE A 74 -2.50 -7.05 8.81
C PHE A 74 -1.66 -7.62 9.95
N LYS A 75 -1.17 -8.83 9.74
CA LYS A 75 -0.09 -9.46 10.49
C LYS A 75 0.79 -10.24 9.53
N THR A 76 2.00 -10.55 9.94
CA THR A 76 2.85 -11.52 9.24
C THR A 76 2.37 -12.93 9.55
N GLY A 77 2.02 -13.69 8.51
CA GLY A 77 1.65 -15.10 8.59
C GLY A 77 2.86 -16.01 8.78
N ASP A 78 2.60 -17.31 8.98
CA ASP A 78 3.64 -18.32 9.20
C ASP A 78 4.58 -18.51 7.98
N ASP A 79 4.09 -18.14 6.80
CA ASP A 79 4.83 -18.16 5.54
C ASP A 79 5.66 -16.89 5.29
N GLY A 80 5.63 -15.93 6.21
CA GLY A 80 6.36 -14.66 6.12
C GLY A 80 5.64 -13.57 5.33
N TYR A 81 4.43 -13.85 4.81
CA TYR A 81 3.66 -12.90 4.02
C TYR A 81 2.54 -12.25 4.85
N ALA A 82 2.07 -11.10 4.37
CA ALA A 82 1.00 -10.34 4.99
C ALA A 82 -0.33 -11.09 4.87
N THR A 83 -1.00 -11.30 6.01
CA THR A 83 -2.36 -11.82 6.08
C THR A 83 -3.25 -10.87 6.87
N ILE A 84 -4.56 -10.88 6.58
CA ILE A 84 -5.52 -10.06 7.31
C ILE A 84 -5.63 -10.60 8.74
N ASP A 85 -5.41 -9.74 9.74
CA ASP A 85 -5.53 -10.10 11.14
C ASP A 85 -6.95 -9.86 11.68
N ARG A 86 -7.51 -8.69 11.36
CA ARG A 86 -8.80 -8.25 11.88
C ARG A 86 -9.55 -7.48 10.81
N VAL A 87 -10.87 -7.69 10.77
CA VAL A 87 -11.80 -6.86 10.00
C VAL A 87 -12.87 -6.29 10.91
N SER A 88 -13.26 -5.04 10.67
CA SER A 88 -14.33 -4.37 11.40
C SER A 88 -15.10 -3.40 10.51
N SER A 89 -16.42 -3.32 10.70
CA SER A 89 -17.24 -2.26 10.08
C SER A 89 -17.01 -0.87 10.70
N ARG A 90 -16.23 -0.76 11.79
CA ARG A 90 -15.90 0.51 12.45
C ARG A 90 -14.41 0.83 12.28
N PRO A 91 -14.04 2.11 12.11
CA PRO A 91 -12.64 2.52 12.05
C PRO A 91 -11.94 2.21 13.37
N PHE A 92 -10.69 1.73 13.27
CA PHE A 92 -9.81 1.50 14.40
C PHE A 92 -8.37 1.85 14.02
N PHE A 93 -7.54 2.06 15.03
CA PHE A 93 -6.12 2.38 14.84
C PHE A 93 -5.37 1.17 14.28
N GLY A 94 -4.61 1.37 13.20
CA GLY A 94 -4.02 0.29 12.38
C GLY A 94 -4.99 -0.32 11.36
N GLY A 95 -6.21 0.21 11.25
CA GLY A 95 -7.21 -0.24 10.28
C GLY A 95 -7.12 0.55 8.97
N THR A 96 -6.71 -0.12 7.90
CA THR A 96 -6.78 0.37 6.52
C THR A 96 -8.19 0.23 5.99
N ARG A 97 -8.66 1.25 5.25
CA ARG A 97 -9.99 1.20 4.64
C ARG A 97 -10.01 0.15 3.51
N ALA A 98 -11.06 -0.67 3.51
CA ALA A 98 -11.31 -1.66 2.48
C ALA A 98 -12.82 -1.77 2.20
N ASN A 99 -13.18 -2.53 1.18
CA ASN A 99 -14.54 -2.89 0.85
C ASN A 99 -14.74 -4.39 1.06
N TYR A 100 -15.85 -4.78 1.67
CA TYR A 100 -16.23 -6.18 1.82
C TYR A 100 -17.44 -6.46 0.95
N TYR A 101 -17.26 -7.34 -0.03
CA TYR A 101 -18.30 -7.76 -0.96
C TYR A 101 -18.09 -9.21 -1.37
N ASP A 102 -19.17 -9.97 -1.52
CA ASP A 102 -19.13 -11.39 -1.92
C ASP A 102 -18.14 -12.25 -1.11
N ARG A 103 -18.07 -12.01 0.21
CA ARG A 103 -17.16 -12.70 1.15
C ARG A 103 -15.67 -12.48 0.85
N GLN A 104 -15.34 -11.46 0.05
CA GLN A 104 -13.99 -11.03 -0.24
C GLN A 104 -13.77 -9.61 0.27
N VAL A 105 -12.56 -9.36 0.78
CA VAL A 105 -12.10 -8.02 1.14
C VAL A 105 -11.33 -7.47 -0.06
N TYR A 106 -11.60 -6.23 -0.42
CA TYR A 106 -10.93 -5.49 -1.48
C TYR A 106 -10.35 -4.20 -0.90
N ILE A 107 -9.03 -4.06 -0.93
CA ILE A 107 -8.35 -2.83 -0.52
C ILE A 107 -8.00 -2.05 -1.79
N ASP A 108 -8.77 -0.99 -2.09
CA ASP A 108 -8.62 -0.23 -3.34
C ASP A 108 -7.19 0.32 -3.50
N ASP A 109 -6.64 0.87 -2.41
CA ASP A 109 -5.30 1.49 -2.37
C ASP A 109 -4.13 0.47 -2.44
N MET A 110 -4.42 -0.83 -2.41
CA MET A 110 -3.44 -1.93 -2.51
C MET A 110 -3.76 -2.89 -3.66
N SER A 111 -4.60 -2.49 -4.62
CA SER A 111 -4.97 -3.38 -5.72
C SER A 111 -3.85 -3.59 -6.73
N SER A 112 -2.95 -2.61 -6.90
CA SER A 112 -1.83 -2.70 -7.85
C SER A 112 -0.58 -1.94 -7.37
N TYR A 113 0.58 -2.45 -7.76
CA TYR A 113 1.86 -1.75 -7.65
C TYR A 113 2.28 -1.26 -9.04
N ARG A 114 2.59 0.03 -9.14
CA ARG A 114 3.13 0.61 -10.38
C ARG A 114 4.61 0.31 -10.46
N VAL A 115 5.00 -0.41 -11.50
CA VAL A 115 6.39 -0.72 -11.78
C VAL A 115 7.06 0.51 -12.37
N ALA A 116 8.16 0.95 -11.76
CA ALA A 116 9.01 1.99 -12.32
C ALA A 116 9.88 1.43 -13.46
N GLU A 117 10.28 2.26 -14.42
CA GLU A 117 11.05 1.84 -15.60
C GLU A 117 12.38 1.16 -15.21
N GLU A 118 13.00 1.62 -14.12
CA GLU A 118 14.19 1.04 -13.51
C GLU A 118 13.96 -0.37 -12.92
N GLU A 119 12.75 -0.69 -12.47
CA GLU A 119 12.38 -1.99 -11.89
C GLU A 119 11.99 -3.00 -12.97
N THR A 120 11.55 -2.54 -14.14
CA THR A 120 11.09 -3.39 -15.26
C THR A 120 12.12 -4.47 -15.64
N ALA A 121 13.41 -4.14 -15.61
CA ALA A 121 14.47 -5.10 -15.93
C ALA A 121 14.57 -6.24 -14.92
N ALA A 122 14.30 -5.98 -13.64
CA ALA A 122 14.41 -6.95 -12.54
C ALA A 122 13.23 -7.93 -12.49
N ILE A 123 12.09 -7.54 -13.07
CA ILE A 123 10.85 -8.33 -13.03
C ILE A 123 10.49 -9.00 -14.35
N LYS A 124 11.20 -8.65 -15.43
CA LYS A 124 10.91 -9.15 -16.77
C LYS A 124 11.05 -10.67 -16.84
N GLY A 125 9.94 -11.36 -17.11
CA GLY A 125 9.88 -12.81 -17.30
C GLY A 125 9.63 -13.62 -16.03
N ALA A 126 9.64 -12.99 -14.85
CA ALA A 126 9.20 -13.62 -13.61
C ALA A 126 7.67 -13.66 -13.56
N LYS A 127 7.13 -14.67 -12.87
CA LYS A 127 5.66 -14.84 -12.71
C LYS A 127 5.17 -14.53 -11.32
N THR A 128 6.08 -14.50 -10.36
CA THR A 128 5.80 -14.34 -8.93
C THR A 128 6.66 -13.22 -8.36
N PHE A 129 6.03 -12.38 -7.56
CA PHE A 129 6.64 -11.17 -7.01
C PHE A 129 6.29 -11.01 -5.53
N GLU A 130 7.09 -10.20 -4.86
CA GLU A 130 6.85 -9.73 -3.51
C GLU A 130 6.89 -8.22 -3.50
N VAL A 131 5.95 -7.60 -2.79
CA VAL A 131 5.92 -6.16 -2.61
C VAL A 131 5.88 -5.81 -1.14
N ASP A 132 6.83 -5.00 -0.70
CA ASP A 132 6.80 -4.45 0.65
C ASP A 132 5.90 -3.21 0.69
N VAL A 133 4.95 -3.24 1.63
CA VAL A 133 3.95 -2.20 1.83
C VAL A 133 4.00 -1.73 3.27
N ASP A 134 4.21 -0.43 3.43
CA ASP A 134 4.13 0.23 4.74
C ASP A 134 2.66 0.55 5.05
N VAL A 135 2.21 0.13 6.23
CA VAL A 135 0.86 0.41 6.71
C VAL A 135 0.95 1.34 7.91
N ALA A 136 0.49 2.58 7.72
CA ALA A 136 0.47 3.57 8.79
C ALA A 136 -0.64 3.27 9.80
N PRO A 137 -0.45 3.69 11.06
CA PRO A 137 -1.47 3.50 12.09
C PRO A 137 -2.79 4.26 11.84
N TRP A 138 -2.78 5.26 10.95
CA TRP A 138 -3.97 5.98 10.50
C TRP A 138 -4.61 5.38 9.24
N GLY A 139 -4.19 4.18 8.81
CA GLY A 139 -4.80 3.41 7.73
C GLY A 139 -4.34 3.78 6.32
N MET A 140 -3.33 4.64 6.19
CA MET A 140 -2.69 4.93 4.90
C MET A 140 -1.68 3.84 4.57
N VAL A 141 -1.66 3.41 3.32
CA VAL A 141 -0.77 2.37 2.81
C VAL A 141 0.18 2.94 1.78
N ARG A 142 1.42 2.44 1.77
CA ARG A 142 2.44 2.85 0.80
C ARG A 142 3.27 1.66 0.35
N PRO A 143 3.01 1.14 -0.86
CA PRO A 143 3.90 0.18 -1.52
C PRO A 143 5.21 0.86 -1.94
N HIS A 144 6.36 0.19 -1.79
CA HIS A 144 7.65 0.84 -2.07
C HIS A 144 8.84 -0.04 -2.49
N ASP A 145 8.78 -1.37 -2.40
CA ASP A 145 9.85 -2.26 -2.88
C ASP A 145 9.24 -3.47 -3.60
N LEU A 146 9.61 -3.69 -4.86
CA LEU A 146 9.16 -4.81 -5.68
C LEU A 146 10.33 -5.76 -5.95
N ARG A 147 10.14 -7.04 -5.60
CA ARG A 147 11.15 -8.09 -5.76
C ARG A 147 10.57 -9.29 -6.50
N SER A 148 11.40 -9.94 -7.31
CA SER A 148 11.07 -11.24 -7.92
C SER A 148 11.49 -12.37 -6.97
N THR A 149 10.58 -13.29 -6.69
CA THR A 149 10.86 -14.52 -5.92
C THR A 149 11.68 -15.53 -6.71
N GLU A 150 11.64 -15.46 -8.03
CA GLU A 150 12.37 -16.37 -8.93
C GLU A 150 13.85 -15.98 -9.09
N ALA A 151 14.20 -14.71 -8.80
CA ALA A 151 15.56 -14.20 -8.92
C ALA A 151 16.55 -14.71 -7.85
N LYS A 152 16.10 -15.53 -6.89
CA LYS A 152 16.91 -16.04 -5.78
C LYS A 152 17.71 -17.32 -6.08
N THR A 153 17.91 -17.65 -7.36
CA THR A 153 18.69 -18.82 -7.78
C THR A 153 19.87 -18.39 -8.66
N GLU A 154 20.92 -17.85 -8.05
CA GLU A 154 22.30 -17.92 -8.57
C GLU A 154 23.34 -17.84 -7.45
#